data_AF-A0A3G2JNR6-F1
#
_entry.id   AF-A0A3G2JNR6-F1
#
_cell.length_a   1.000
_cell.length_b   1.000
_cell.length_c   1.000
_cell.angle_alpha   90.00
_cell.angle_beta   90.00
_cell.angle_gamma   90.00
#
_symmetry.space_group_name_H-M   'P 1'
#
loop_
_entity.id
_entity.type
_entity.pdbx_description
1 polymer ?
#
loop_
_entity_poly.entity_id
_entity_poly.type
_entity_poly.pdbx_seq_one_letter_code
_entity_poly.pdbx_strand_id
1 'polypeptide(L)'
;GFVAPDAYQSPDIICHRNATNARGHASVMAGSSVLIQWVPIPWPHPGPVLDYLANCNGDCETVDKTTLEFFKIDGIGLISGGNPGRWASDVLIGNNGTWVVQIPADLETGNYVLRHELIALHSAGSVDGAQNYPQCFNLAVTGTGSLQPTGVLGTKLYQESDPGILFNIYTSPLTYTIPGPTSVSGLPSSVTQRSSTATATSIATVPGSVSTGGTSSKTTTVPRST
;
A
#
# COMPACT_ATOMS: atom_id res chain seq x y z
N GLY A 1 9.67 7.40 -10.91
CA GLY A 1 10.33 8.37 -9.99
C GLY A 1 9.81 8.19 -8.59
N PHE A 2 10.25 9.00 -7.63
CA PHE A 2 9.81 8.99 -6.22
C PHE A 2 9.27 10.36 -5.80
N VAL A 3 8.63 10.46 -4.65
CA VAL A 3 8.31 11.74 -3.98
C VAL A 3 9.35 11.95 -2.88
N ALA A 4 10.03 13.10 -2.88
CA ALA A 4 11.02 13.46 -1.86
C ALA A 4 10.35 14.17 -0.68
N PRO A 5 11.03 14.27 0.47
CA PRO A 5 10.55 14.97 1.66
C PRO A 5 10.10 16.42 1.40
N ASP A 6 10.82 17.19 0.59
CA ASP A 6 10.43 18.54 0.13
C ASP A 6 9.03 18.64 -0.51
N ALA A 7 8.46 17.52 -0.96
CA ALA A 7 7.14 17.41 -1.56
C ALA A 7 6.10 16.74 -0.63
N TYR A 8 6.39 16.51 0.66
CA TYR A 8 5.45 15.88 1.60
C TYR A 8 4.22 16.72 1.89
N GLN A 9 4.29 18.05 1.75
CA GLN A 9 3.12 18.92 1.89
C GLN A 9 2.44 19.22 0.54
N SER A 10 2.93 18.63 -0.56
CA SER A 10 2.36 18.75 -1.90
C SER A 10 1.35 17.61 -2.19
N PRO A 11 0.35 17.84 -3.08
CA PRO A 11 -0.56 16.78 -3.55
C PRO A 11 0.12 15.56 -4.18
N ASP A 12 1.42 15.62 -4.49
CA ASP A 12 2.20 14.52 -5.04
C ASP A 12 2.40 13.36 -4.04
N ILE A 13 2.49 13.65 -2.72
CA ILE A 13 2.68 12.57 -1.72
C ILE A 13 1.46 11.67 -1.56
N ILE A 14 0.29 12.14 -2.00
CA ILE A 14 -0.99 11.47 -1.81
C ILE A 14 -1.02 10.16 -2.60
N CYS A 15 -0.86 10.25 -3.91
CA CYS A 15 -0.96 9.11 -4.83
C CYS A 15 0.12 9.10 -5.92
N HIS A 16 1.27 9.74 -5.65
CA HIS A 16 2.37 10.02 -6.59
C HIS A 16 2.15 11.27 -7.46
N ARG A 17 3.23 11.65 -8.15
CA ARG A 17 3.36 12.86 -8.95
C ARG A 17 2.28 12.94 -10.01
N ASN A 18 1.56 14.06 -10.04
CA ASN A 18 0.49 14.33 -11.01
C ASN A 18 -0.60 13.25 -11.05
N ALA A 19 -0.75 12.44 -9.99
CA ALA A 19 -1.74 11.39 -9.99
C ALA A 19 -3.17 11.96 -10.11
N THR A 20 -3.93 11.37 -11.02
CA THR A 20 -5.37 11.56 -11.21
C THR A 20 -6.10 10.27 -10.87
N ASN A 21 -7.39 10.36 -10.56
CA ASN A 21 -8.23 9.23 -10.20
C ASN A 21 -8.15 8.10 -11.24
N ALA A 22 -8.06 6.86 -10.76
CA ALA A 22 -8.34 5.71 -11.59
C ALA A 22 -9.80 5.77 -12.05
N ARG A 23 -10.08 5.28 -13.27
CA ARG A 23 -11.43 5.35 -13.88
C ARG A 23 -12.35 4.18 -13.53
N GLY A 24 -11.90 3.32 -12.62
CA GLY A 24 -12.65 2.17 -12.15
C GLY A 24 -12.08 1.66 -10.83
N HIS A 25 -12.73 0.65 -10.27
CA HIS A 25 -12.39 0.07 -8.98
C HIS A 25 -12.38 -1.46 -9.01
N ALA A 26 -11.66 -2.06 -8.06
CA ALA A 26 -11.71 -3.49 -7.78
C ALA A 26 -12.70 -3.77 -6.64
N SER A 27 -13.65 -4.69 -6.86
CA SER A 27 -14.56 -5.12 -5.79
C SER A 27 -13.86 -6.16 -4.90
N VAL A 28 -13.87 -5.93 -3.59
CA VAL A 28 -13.24 -6.80 -2.60
C VAL A 28 -14.17 -7.03 -1.41
N MET A 29 -13.94 -8.11 -0.67
CA MET A 29 -14.64 -8.35 0.59
C MET A 29 -13.78 -7.83 1.74
N ALA A 30 -14.39 -7.22 2.76
CA ALA A 30 -13.75 -7.03 4.05
C ALA A 30 -13.21 -8.38 4.54
N GLY A 31 -11.95 -8.43 4.98
CA GLY A 31 -11.30 -9.68 5.36
C GLY A 31 -10.67 -10.47 4.20
N SER A 32 -10.76 -10.00 2.95
CA SER A 32 -9.94 -10.56 1.86
C SER A 32 -8.56 -9.89 1.79
N SER A 33 -7.63 -10.54 1.11
CA SER A 33 -6.30 -9.97 0.87
C SER A 33 -6.15 -9.45 -0.56
N VAL A 34 -5.37 -8.39 -0.74
CA VAL A 34 -4.94 -7.84 -2.02
C VAL A 34 -3.44 -8.08 -2.15
N LEU A 35 -2.99 -8.69 -3.25
CA LEU A 35 -1.57 -8.89 -3.53
C LEU A 35 -1.10 -7.84 -4.54
N ILE A 36 -0.06 -7.10 -4.19
CA ILE A 36 0.54 -6.06 -5.01
C ILE A 36 1.88 -6.56 -5.56
N GLN A 37 2.03 -6.54 -6.88
CA GLN A 37 3.25 -6.94 -7.58
C GLN A 37 4.04 -5.70 -7.99
N TRP A 38 5.28 -5.61 -7.50
CA TRP A 38 6.25 -4.62 -7.93
C TRP A 38 7.10 -5.13 -9.08
N VAL A 39 7.46 -4.21 -9.97
CA VAL A 39 8.43 -4.40 -11.04
C VAL A 39 9.36 -3.17 -11.10
N PRO A 40 10.61 -3.32 -11.56
CA PRO A 40 11.30 -4.56 -11.88
C PRO A 40 11.57 -5.43 -10.64
N ILE A 41 11.85 -6.71 -10.86
CA ILE A 41 12.24 -7.66 -9.81
C ILE A 41 13.74 -7.94 -9.97
N PRO A 42 14.56 -7.79 -8.92
CA PRO A 42 14.21 -7.39 -7.56
C PRO A 42 14.01 -5.87 -7.42
N TRP A 43 13.23 -5.49 -6.41
CA TRP A 43 13.26 -4.12 -5.88
C TRP A 43 14.66 -3.79 -5.34
N PRO A 44 15.26 -2.62 -5.64
CA PRO A 44 16.68 -2.38 -5.40
C PRO A 44 17.02 -1.68 -4.07
N HIS A 45 16.05 -1.34 -3.21
CA HIS A 45 16.30 -0.44 -2.08
C HIS A 45 15.80 -0.94 -0.71
N PRO A 46 16.56 -0.73 0.38
CA PRO A 46 16.11 -1.03 1.74
C PRO A 46 15.09 -0.02 2.26
N GLY A 47 14.08 -0.48 2.98
CA GLY A 47 13.19 0.38 3.77
C GLY A 47 11.83 -0.24 4.12
N PRO A 48 10.95 0.52 4.78
CA PRO A 48 9.62 0.06 5.19
C PRO A 48 8.68 -0.13 4.00
N VAL A 49 7.60 -0.89 4.26
CA VAL A 49 6.42 -1.03 3.41
C VAL A 49 5.19 -0.69 4.26
N LEU A 50 4.33 0.20 3.76
CA LEU A 50 3.20 0.78 4.49
C LEU A 50 1.93 0.73 3.64
N ASP A 51 0.79 0.46 4.28
CA ASP A 51 -0.51 0.40 3.62
C ASP A 51 -1.55 1.21 4.39
N TYR A 52 -2.33 1.98 3.64
CA TYR A 52 -3.37 2.86 4.17
C TYR A 52 -4.66 2.71 3.37
N LEU A 53 -5.79 2.96 4.04
CA LEU A 53 -7.07 3.16 3.39
C LEU A 53 -7.58 4.57 3.69
N ALA A 54 -8.29 5.17 2.73
CA ALA A 54 -9.06 6.40 2.92
C ALA A 54 -10.44 6.23 2.28
N ASN A 55 -11.50 6.56 3.01
CA ASN A 55 -12.86 6.48 2.47
C ASN A 55 -13.06 7.59 1.43
N CYS A 56 -13.59 7.23 0.26
CA CYS A 56 -13.90 8.16 -0.82
C CYS A 56 -15.17 8.98 -0.55
N ASN A 57 -16.01 8.55 0.40
CA ASN A 57 -17.32 9.13 0.73
C ASN A 57 -18.22 9.30 -0.51
N GLY A 58 -18.12 8.34 -1.44
CA GLY A 58 -18.66 8.41 -2.78
C GLY A 58 -17.80 7.60 -3.76
N ASP A 59 -17.83 7.95 -5.04
CA ASP A 59 -17.06 7.25 -6.07
C ASP A 59 -15.59 7.69 -6.05
N CYS A 60 -14.67 6.73 -5.88
CA CYS A 60 -13.22 7.00 -5.90
C CYS A 60 -12.74 7.48 -7.28
N GLU A 61 -13.51 7.27 -8.33
CA GLU A 61 -13.26 7.75 -9.69
C GLU A 61 -13.36 9.28 -9.79
N THR A 62 -14.02 9.93 -8.83
CA THR A 62 -14.26 11.38 -8.82
C THR A 62 -13.83 12.10 -7.55
N VAL A 63 -13.37 11.36 -6.53
CA VAL A 63 -12.93 11.94 -5.25
C VAL A 63 -11.79 12.94 -5.44
N ASP A 64 -11.85 14.08 -4.77
CA ASP A 64 -10.70 14.98 -4.67
C ASP A 64 -9.64 14.32 -3.77
N LYS A 65 -8.50 13.94 -4.35
CA LYS A 65 -7.45 13.25 -3.59
C LYS A 65 -6.95 14.07 -2.37
N THR A 66 -7.08 15.40 -2.40
CA THR A 66 -6.65 16.28 -1.31
C THR A 66 -7.55 16.21 -0.08
N THR A 67 -8.74 15.63 -0.20
CA THR A 67 -9.68 15.42 0.92
C THR A 67 -9.57 14.02 1.53
N LEU A 68 -8.74 13.14 0.98
CA LEU A 68 -8.58 11.77 1.47
C LEU A 68 -7.85 11.75 2.82
N GLU A 69 -8.51 11.18 3.83
CA GLU A 69 -7.97 10.95 5.16
C GLU A 69 -7.56 9.49 5.32
N PHE A 70 -6.25 9.24 5.34
CA PHE A 70 -5.64 7.92 5.36
C PHE A 70 -5.44 7.40 6.78
N PHE A 71 -5.93 6.20 7.05
CA PHE A 71 -5.62 5.43 8.26
C PHE A 71 -4.75 4.22 7.91
N LYS A 72 -3.76 3.93 8.74
CA LYS A 72 -2.76 2.87 8.49
C LYS A 72 -3.30 1.49 8.88
N ILE A 73 -3.27 0.55 7.94
CA ILE A 73 -3.76 -0.82 8.14
C ILE A 73 -2.65 -1.87 8.23
N ASP A 74 -1.46 -1.58 7.68
CA ASP A 74 -0.24 -2.39 7.77
C ASP A 74 0.98 -1.45 7.79
N GLY A 75 2.04 -1.86 8.47
CA GLY A 75 3.34 -1.21 8.35
C GLY A 75 4.45 -2.04 8.96
N ILE A 76 5.39 -2.50 8.12
CA ILE A 76 6.63 -3.14 8.56
C ILE A 76 7.82 -2.21 8.24
N GLY A 77 8.72 -2.05 9.20
CA GLY A 77 9.98 -1.30 9.05
C GLY A 77 11.21 -2.21 9.09
N LEU A 78 12.15 -1.88 9.97
CA LEU A 78 13.32 -2.71 10.25
C LEU A 78 12.90 -3.97 11.02
N ILE A 79 13.27 -5.15 10.50
CA ILE A 79 12.97 -6.46 11.09
C ILE A 79 14.11 -6.92 12.00
N SER A 80 15.36 -6.75 11.57
CA SER A 80 16.53 -7.11 12.38
C SER A 80 17.82 -6.43 11.90
N GLY A 81 18.80 -6.32 12.80
CA GLY A 81 20.14 -5.83 12.49
C GLY A 81 20.23 -4.32 12.25
N GLY A 82 21.29 -3.92 11.55
CA GLY A 82 21.60 -2.53 11.19
C GLY A 82 22.78 -2.53 10.22
N ASN A 83 22.97 -1.47 9.44
CA ASN A 83 23.99 -1.39 8.39
C ASN A 83 24.01 -2.63 7.46
N PRO A 84 23.03 -2.89 6.58
CA PRO A 84 21.76 -2.25 6.23
C PRO A 84 20.56 -3.08 6.73
N GLY A 85 20.75 -3.89 7.77
CA GLY A 85 19.70 -4.69 8.40
C GLY A 85 18.92 -5.60 7.45
N ARG A 86 17.80 -6.13 7.96
CA ARG A 86 16.74 -6.76 7.18
C ARG A 86 15.47 -5.94 7.35
N TRP A 87 14.87 -5.50 6.25
CA TRP A 87 13.72 -4.62 6.19
C TRP A 87 12.50 -5.31 5.58
N ALA A 88 11.36 -4.64 5.65
CA ALA A 88 10.15 -5.03 4.92
C ALA A 88 10.38 -5.21 3.43
N SER A 89 11.18 -4.33 2.79
CA SER A 89 11.58 -4.47 1.39
C SER A 89 12.28 -5.80 1.09
N ASP A 90 13.05 -6.37 2.02
CA ASP A 90 13.71 -7.67 1.83
C ASP A 90 12.70 -8.83 1.86
N VAL A 91 11.61 -8.68 2.60
CA VAL A 91 10.49 -9.63 2.57
C VAL A 91 9.80 -9.58 1.21
N LEU A 92 9.54 -8.37 0.69
CA LEU A 92 8.98 -8.18 -0.65
C LEU A 92 9.87 -8.80 -1.73
N ILE A 93 11.19 -8.58 -1.66
CA ILE A 93 12.17 -9.19 -2.58
C ILE A 93 12.14 -10.72 -2.46
N GLY A 94 12.15 -11.26 -1.25
CA GLY A 94 12.07 -12.70 -0.98
C GLY A 94 10.77 -13.34 -1.50
N ASN A 95 9.69 -12.55 -1.63
CA ASN A 95 8.40 -12.97 -2.18
C ASN A 95 8.26 -12.59 -3.66
N ASN A 96 9.36 -12.54 -4.42
CA ASN A 96 9.35 -12.26 -5.86
C ASN A 96 8.70 -10.91 -6.22
N GLY A 97 8.98 -9.88 -5.44
CA GLY A 97 8.45 -8.53 -5.64
C GLY A 97 7.00 -8.35 -5.19
N THR A 98 6.46 -9.22 -4.35
CA THR A 98 5.06 -9.16 -3.93
C THR A 98 4.87 -8.73 -2.48
N TRP A 99 3.77 -8.03 -2.22
CA TRP A 99 3.30 -7.67 -0.89
C TRP A 99 1.82 -8.00 -0.73
N VAL A 100 1.45 -8.60 0.40
CA VAL A 100 0.07 -8.96 0.72
C VAL A 100 -0.50 -7.95 1.71
N VAL A 101 -1.58 -7.29 1.32
CA VAL A 101 -2.34 -6.36 2.14
C VAL A 101 -3.64 -7.01 2.57
N GLN A 102 -3.96 -6.98 3.86
CA GLN A 102 -5.20 -7.52 4.39
C GLN A 102 -6.22 -6.41 4.58
N ILE A 103 -7.35 -6.48 3.87
CA ILE A 103 -8.47 -5.57 4.14
C ILE A 103 -9.05 -5.97 5.50
N PRO A 104 -9.22 -5.04 6.46
CA PRO A 104 -9.74 -5.38 7.78
C PRO A 104 -11.10 -6.07 7.69
N ALA A 105 -11.29 -7.16 8.44
CA ALA A 105 -12.52 -7.95 8.39
C ALA A 105 -13.75 -7.16 8.86
N ASP A 106 -13.55 -6.28 9.84
CA ASP A 106 -14.59 -5.43 10.40
C ASP A 106 -14.69 -4.06 9.71
N LEU A 107 -13.97 -3.83 8.59
CA LEU A 107 -14.09 -2.59 7.82
C LEU A 107 -15.52 -2.40 7.35
N GLU A 108 -16.03 -1.17 7.49
CA GLU A 108 -17.34 -0.82 6.94
C GLU A 108 -17.38 -1.00 5.42
N THR A 109 -18.55 -1.35 4.89
CA THR A 109 -18.80 -1.33 3.43
C THR A 109 -18.65 0.09 2.90
N GLY A 110 -17.95 0.24 1.78
CA GLY A 110 -17.73 1.54 1.16
C GLY A 110 -16.69 1.52 0.06
N ASN A 111 -16.46 2.68 -0.54
CA ASN A 111 -15.44 2.87 -1.55
C ASN A 111 -14.21 3.50 -0.90
N TYR A 112 -13.04 2.89 -1.11
CA TYR A 112 -11.80 3.30 -0.48
C TYR A 112 -10.67 3.44 -1.49
N VAL A 113 -9.80 4.43 -1.29
CA VAL A 113 -8.46 4.43 -1.90
C VAL A 113 -7.54 3.61 -1.00
N LEU A 114 -7.01 2.51 -1.53
CA LEU A 114 -5.84 1.82 -0.97
C LEU A 114 -4.58 2.53 -1.44
N ARG A 115 -3.80 3.06 -0.50
CA ARG A 115 -2.48 3.66 -0.74
C ARG A 115 -1.41 2.72 -0.17
N HIS A 116 -0.69 2.06 -1.06
CA HIS A 116 0.45 1.21 -0.76
C HIS A 116 1.76 1.97 -1.03
N GLU A 117 2.77 1.85 -0.17
CA GLU A 117 3.99 2.64 -0.30
C GLU A 117 5.24 1.89 0.19
N LEU A 118 6.28 1.94 -0.62
CA LEU A 118 7.66 1.74 -0.17
C LEU A 118 8.32 3.08 0.11
N ILE A 119 9.13 3.15 1.16
CA ILE A 119 10.04 4.27 1.40
C ILE A 119 11.47 3.74 1.32
N ALA A 120 12.25 4.17 0.33
CA ALA A 120 13.64 3.79 0.23
C ALA A 120 14.52 4.71 1.08
N LEU A 121 15.37 4.12 1.92
CA LEU A 121 16.15 4.81 2.94
C LEU A 121 17.67 4.85 2.67
N HIS A 122 18.12 4.35 1.51
CA HIS A 122 19.54 4.26 1.16
C HIS A 122 20.26 5.62 1.13
N SER A 123 19.54 6.73 0.96
CA SER A 123 20.09 8.09 1.01
C SER A 123 19.48 8.95 2.11
N ALA A 124 18.64 8.37 2.98
CA ALA A 124 17.86 9.08 4.00
C ALA A 124 18.71 9.71 5.13
N GLY A 125 20.02 9.46 5.18
CA GLY A 125 20.92 10.12 6.14
C GLY A 125 21.14 11.61 5.87
N SER A 126 20.64 12.14 4.75
CA SER A 126 20.66 13.56 4.40
C SER A 126 19.25 14.10 4.23
N VAL A 127 19.08 15.41 4.42
CA VAL A 127 17.82 16.12 4.12
C VAL A 127 17.39 15.81 2.69
N ASP A 128 16.08 15.59 2.51
CA ASP A 128 15.45 15.16 1.24
C ASP A 128 15.94 13.82 0.66
N GLY A 129 16.68 13.03 1.44
CA GLY A 129 17.29 11.80 0.98
C GLY A 129 16.38 10.56 0.97
N ALA A 130 15.28 10.58 1.74
CA ALA A 130 14.28 9.52 1.68
C ALA A 130 13.51 9.57 0.35
N GLN A 131 13.07 8.41 -0.14
CA GLN A 131 12.39 8.33 -1.44
C GLN A 131 11.09 7.55 -1.30
N ASN A 132 9.96 8.23 -1.46
CA ASN A 132 8.63 7.64 -1.30
C ASN A 132 8.06 7.17 -2.63
N TYR A 133 7.47 5.96 -2.65
CA TYR A 133 6.86 5.35 -3.83
C TYR A 133 5.39 5.00 -3.56
N PRO A 134 4.51 5.98 -3.32
CA PRO A 134 3.09 5.72 -3.10
C PRO A 134 2.42 5.25 -4.39
N GLN A 135 1.59 4.22 -4.31
CA GLN A 135 0.74 3.69 -5.36
C GLN A 135 -0.70 3.58 -4.84
N CYS A 136 -1.66 4.16 -5.57
CA CYS A 136 -3.06 4.21 -5.15
C CYS A 136 -3.95 3.32 -6.03
N PHE A 137 -4.93 2.67 -5.40
CA PHE A 137 -5.90 1.79 -6.03
C PHE A 137 -7.31 2.09 -5.51
N ASN A 138 -8.30 2.10 -6.39
CA ASN A 138 -9.70 2.23 -6.00
C ASN A 138 -10.26 0.84 -5.65
N LEU A 139 -10.85 0.73 -4.46
CA LEU A 139 -11.51 -0.49 -3.98
C LEU A 139 -12.98 -0.19 -3.66
N ALA A 140 -13.87 -1.09 -4.06
CA ALA A 140 -15.24 -1.15 -3.56
C ALA A 140 -15.33 -2.32 -2.57
N VAL A 141 -15.32 -2.00 -1.27
CA VAL A 141 -15.30 -2.97 -0.18
C VAL A 141 -16.73 -3.34 0.20
N THR A 142 -17.00 -4.64 0.32
CA THR A 142 -18.27 -5.19 0.82
C THR A 142 -18.04 -6.01 2.09
N GLY A 143 -18.92 -5.88 3.08
CA GLY A 143 -18.82 -6.58 4.35
C GLY A 143 -19.94 -6.23 5.33
N THR A 144 -19.86 -6.78 6.54
CA THR A 144 -20.82 -6.55 7.63
C THR A 144 -20.23 -5.74 8.79
N GLY A 145 -19.00 -5.27 8.64
CA GLY A 145 -18.27 -4.51 9.64
C GLY A 145 -18.77 -3.07 9.79
N SER A 146 -18.29 -2.39 10.82
CA SER A 146 -18.60 -0.99 11.13
C SER A 146 -17.37 -0.18 11.54
N LEU A 147 -16.17 -0.72 11.35
CA LEU A 147 -14.91 -0.04 11.65
C LEU A 147 -14.73 1.14 10.70
N GLN A 148 -14.71 2.35 11.28
CA GLN A 148 -14.45 3.62 10.60
C GLN A 148 -13.31 4.37 11.33
N PRO A 149 -12.04 4.03 11.06
CA PRO A 149 -10.94 4.68 11.74
C PRO A 149 -10.79 6.15 11.32
N THR A 150 -10.42 7.02 12.26
CA THR A 150 -10.03 8.39 11.92
C THR A 150 -8.73 8.38 11.11
N GLY A 151 -8.72 9.07 9.96
CA GLY A 151 -7.57 9.18 9.09
C GLY A 151 -6.77 10.47 9.26
N VAL A 152 -5.72 10.60 8.47
CA VAL A 152 -4.86 11.78 8.35
C VAL A 152 -4.75 12.17 6.87
N LEU A 153 -4.88 13.46 6.56
CA LEU A 153 -4.70 13.95 5.19
C LEU A 153 -3.35 13.51 4.61
N GLY A 154 -3.33 13.14 3.33
CA GLY A 154 -2.10 12.66 2.67
C GLY A 154 -0.89 13.59 2.85
N THR A 155 -1.11 14.91 2.77
CA THR A 155 -0.08 15.96 2.95
C THR A 155 0.38 16.17 4.40
N LYS A 156 -0.22 15.43 5.34
CA LYS A 156 0.10 15.43 6.77
C LYS A 156 0.59 14.06 7.25
N LEU A 157 0.78 13.09 6.34
CA LEU A 157 1.31 11.78 6.70
C LEU A 157 2.76 11.87 7.20
N TYR A 158 3.59 12.70 6.58
CA TYR A 158 5.03 12.72 6.83
C TYR A 158 5.55 14.15 6.99
N GLN A 159 6.59 14.29 7.80
CA GLN A 159 7.41 15.50 7.90
C GLN A 159 8.85 15.16 7.55
N GLU A 160 9.58 16.11 6.95
CA GLU A 160 10.98 15.92 6.56
C GLU A 160 11.88 15.51 7.74
N SER A 161 11.57 16.04 8.94
CA SER A 161 12.31 15.78 10.16
C SER A 161 11.84 14.56 10.95
N ASP A 162 10.88 13.78 10.43
CA ASP A 162 10.43 12.56 11.11
C ASP A 162 11.63 11.61 11.32
N PRO A 163 11.75 10.95 12.48
CA PRO A 163 12.91 10.12 12.82
C PRO A 163 13.07 8.89 11.94
N GLY A 164 12.02 8.49 11.19
CA GLY A 164 12.08 7.44 10.17
C GLY A 164 12.35 7.94 8.75
N ILE A 165 12.38 9.27 8.54
CA ILE A 165 12.57 9.92 7.24
C ILE A 165 13.99 10.49 7.12
N LEU A 166 14.40 11.35 8.04
CA LEU A 166 15.80 11.79 8.14
C LEU A 166 16.55 10.78 9.01
N PHE A 167 17.02 9.71 8.40
CA PHE A 167 17.47 8.51 9.09
C PHE A 167 18.66 7.83 8.40
N ASN A 168 19.76 7.63 9.16
CA ASN A 168 20.93 6.91 8.68
C ASN A 168 20.81 5.40 8.97
N ILE A 169 20.57 4.59 7.93
CA ILE A 169 20.49 3.12 8.05
C ILE A 169 21.84 2.42 8.20
N TYR A 170 22.96 3.14 8.01
CA TYR A 170 24.32 2.59 7.99
C TYR A 170 24.99 2.61 9.37
N THR A 171 24.23 2.29 10.42
CA THR A 171 24.74 2.14 11.80
C THR A 171 24.25 0.83 12.43
N SER A 172 24.95 0.37 13.48
CA SER A 172 24.56 -0.81 14.26
C SER A 172 25.03 -0.64 15.73
N PRO A 173 24.19 -0.87 16.75
CA PRO A 173 22.78 -1.29 16.66
C PRO A 173 21.89 -0.19 16.03
N LEU A 174 20.73 -0.60 15.52
CA LEU A 174 19.78 0.27 14.84
C LEU A 174 18.38 0.04 15.40
N THR A 175 17.63 1.12 15.62
CA THR A 175 16.20 1.08 15.94
C THR A 175 15.50 2.04 15.00
N TYR A 176 14.34 1.63 14.49
CA TYR A 176 13.63 2.37 13.46
C TYR A 176 12.21 2.68 13.90
N THR A 177 11.83 3.96 13.81
CA THR A 177 10.46 4.41 14.00
C THR A 177 9.79 4.53 12.63
N ILE A 178 8.73 3.74 12.42
CA ILE A 178 7.96 3.80 11.19
C ILE A 178 7.25 5.17 11.11
N PRO A 179 7.39 5.93 10.00
CA PRO A 179 6.76 7.25 9.85
C PRO A 179 5.24 7.13 9.64
N GLY A 180 4.53 8.25 9.78
CA GLY A 180 3.07 8.32 9.63
C GLY A 180 2.28 7.97 10.89
N PRO A 181 0.93 7.99 10.79
CA PRO A 181 0.05 7.74 11.94
C PRO A 181 0.23 6.32 12.50
N THR A 182 -0.21 6.10 13.73
CA THR A 182 -0.27 4.77 14.33
C THR A 182 -1.19 3.85 13.53
N SER A 183 -0.87 2.56 13.47
CA SER A 183 -1.79 1.56 12.92
C SER A 183 -3.11 1.54 13.69
N VAL A 184 -4.20 1.25 12.98
CA VAL A 184 -5.52 1.10 13.60
C VAL A 184 -5.46 0.03 14.69
N SER A 185 -6.02 0.35 15.87
CA SER A 185 -5.98 -0.54 17.02
C SER A 185 -6.67 -1.88 16.72
N GLY A 186 -6.08 -2.98 17.17
CA GLY A 186 -6.59 -4.34 16.95
C GLY A 186 -6.19 -4.97 15.60
N LEU A 187 -5.63 -4.20 14.66
CA LEU A 187 -5.06 -4.78 13.44
C LEU A 187 -3.62 -5.27 13.71
N PRO A 188 -3.22 -6.42 13.13
CA PRO A 188 -1.83 -6.82 13.16
C PRO A 188 -0.97 -5.80 12.41
N SER A 189 0.28 -5.61 12.83
CA SER A 189 1.22 -4.73 12.12
C SER A 189 1.48 -5.19 10.69
N SER A 190 1.28 -6.49 10.41
CA SER A 190 1.20 -7.06 9.07
C SER A 190 0.58 -8.44 9.07
N VAL A 191 0.04 -8.88 7.94
CA VAL A 191 -0.28 -10.30 7.72
C VAL A 191 0.95 -11.12 7.32
N THR A 192 0.81 -12.45 7.32
CA THR A 192 1.90 -13.34 6.90
C THR A 192 2.20 -13.10 5.43
N GLN A 193 3.35 -12.48 5.16
CA GLN A 193 3.82 -12.21 3.81
C GLN A 193 4.28 -13.52 3.15
N ARG A 194 3.55 -13.97 2.13
CA ARG A 194 3.89 -15.15 1.31
C ARG A 194 3.50 -14.90 -0.14
N SER A 195 4.23 -15.52 -1.06
CA SER A 195 3.79 -15.70 -2.43
C SER A 195 2.45 -16.46 -2.41
N SER A 196 1.36 -15.81 -2.80
CA SER A 196 0.04 -16.45 -2.90
C SER A 196 -0.39 -16.57 -4.34
N THR A 197 -0.93 -17.72 -4.73
CA THR A 197 -1.66 -17.86 -5.98
C THR A 197 -2.98 -17.08 -5.86
N ALA A 198 -3.25 -16.17 -6.79
CA ALA A 198 -4.53 -15.46 -6.83
C ALA A 198 -5.68 -16.48 -6.84
N THR A 199 -6.48 -16.51 -5.77
CA THR A 199 -7.64 -17.41 -5.66
C THR A 199 -8.88 -16.78 -6.30
N ALA A 200 -8.84 -15.47 -6.54
CA ALA A 200 -9.83 -14.72 -7.29
C ALA A 200 -9.12 -13.62 -8.09
N THR A 201 -9.68 -13.28 -9.25
CA THR A 201 -9.29 -12.12 -10.05
C THR A 201 -10.47 -11.17 -10.08
N SER A 202 -10.27 -9.93 -9.63
CA SER A 202 -11.23 -8.85 -9.79
C SER A 202 -10.94 -8.13 -11.11
N ILE A 203 -11.96 -7.87 -11.92
CA ILE A 203 -11.86 -6.99 -13.08
C ILE A 203 -12.28 -5.59 -12.64
N ALA A 204 -11.49 -4.58 -13.01
CA ALA A 204 -11.84 -3.19 -12.73
C ALA A 204 -13.19 -2.85 -13.36
N THR A 205 -14.16 -2.45 -12.53
CA THR A 205 -15.46 -1.98 -13.00
C THR A 205 -15.37 -0.50 -13.32
N VAL A 206 -15.69 -0.10 -14.55
CA VAL A 206 -15.75 1.31 -14.96
C VAL A 206 -17.21 1.78 -14.80
N PRO A 207 -17.49 2.81 -13.98
CA PRO A 207 -18.84 3.35 -13.84
C PRO A 207 -19.44 3.75 -15.20
N GLY A 208 -20.69 3.31 -15.45
CA GLY A 208 -21.38 3.58 -16.71
C GLY A 208 -20.99 2.68 -17.91
N SER A 209 -20.04 1.75 -17.74
CA SER A 209 -19.80 0.72 -18.75
C SER A 209 -20.77 -0.46 -18.55
N VAL A 210 -21.52 -0.80 -19.61
CA VAL A 210 -22.36 -2.00 -19.60
C VAL A 210 -21.42 -3.22 -19.70
N SER A 211 -21.32 -3.98 -18.62
CA SER A 211 -20.68 -5.30 -18.62
C SER A 211 -21.42 -6.22 -19.60
N THR A 212 -20.87 -6.43 -20.80
CA THR A 212 -21.24 -7.59 -21.61
C THR A 212 -20.63 -8.80 -20.93
N GLY A 213 -21.46 -9.52 -20.16
CA GLY A 213 -21.06 -10.69 -19.39
C GLY A 213 -20.18 -11.63 -20.20
N GLY A 214 -18.89 -11.68 -19.86
CA GLY A 214 -17.95 -12.64 -20.39
C GLY A 214 -18.31 -14.02 -19.84
N THR A 215 -18.74 -14.91 -20.73
CA THR A 215 -19.02 -16.32 -20.42
C THR A 215 -17.79 -16.93 -19.74
N SER A 216 -18.00 -17.53 -18.56
CA SER A 216 -16.99 -18.29 -17.84
C SER A 216 -16.39 -19.38 -18.75
N SER A 217 -15.14 -19.21 -19.17
CA SER A 217 -14.38 -20.27 -19.83
C SER A 217 -13.82 -21.20 -18.74
N LYS A 218 -14.37 -22.42 -18.65
CA LYS A 218 -13.80 -23.49 -17.84
C LYS A 218 -12.39 -23.82 -18.36
N THR A 219 -11.37 -23.58 -17.54
CA THR A 219 -10.00 -24.03 -17.81
C THR A 219 -9.98 -25.56 -17.81
N THR A 220 -9.68 -26.16 -18.96
CA THR A 220 -9.46 -27.61 -19.05
C THR A 220 -7.99 -27.88 -18.73
N THR A 221 -7.71 -28.54 -17.61
CA THR A 221 -6.38 -29.03 -17.27
C THR A 221 -5.95 -30.14 -18.23
N VAL A 222 -4.90 -29.90 -19.00
CA VAL A 222 -4.19 -30.94 -19.75
C VAL A 222 -3.16 -31.60 -18.82
N PRO A 223 -3.15 -32.93 -18.65
CA PRO A 223 -2.13 -33.61 -17.86
C PRO A 223 -0.79 -33.56 -18.59
N ARG A 224 0.27 -33.23 -17.85
CA ARG A 224 1.65 -33.33 -18.32
C ARG A 224 2.05 -34.82 -18.32
N SER A 225 2.36 -35.36 -19.49
CA SER A 225 3.00 -36.67 -19.65
C SER A 225 4.44 -36.64 -19.13
N THR A 226 4.82 -37.76 -18.53
CA THR A 226 6.06 -38.11 -17.82
C THR A 226 7.36 -37.55 -18.38
#